data_AF-A0A0D7B912-F1
#
_entry.id   AF-A0A0D7B912-F1
#
_cell.length_a   1.000
_cell.length_b   1.000
_cell.length_c   1.000
_cell.angle_alpha   90.00
_cell.angle_beta   90.00
_cell.angle_gamma   90.00
#
_symmetry.space_group_name_H-M   'P 1'
#
loop_
_entity.id
_entity.type
_entity.pdbx_description
1 polymer ?
#
loop_
_entity_poly.entity_id
_entity_poly.type
_entity_poly.pdbx_seq_one_letter_code
_entity_poly.pdbx_strand_id
1 'polypeptide(L)'
;MSKYVDRRAAERSYRPKAGTMSASLKRARQPFLIPNAVTGTVLMGFAVGVYVYSIRAVKQDEFEDVDEVAKARAKEIARSHAASLSKAEESGIMEAAIANMQAKKP
;
A
#
# COMPACT_ATOMS: atom_id res chain seq x y z
N MET A 1 -16.26 -74.02 -7.81
CA MET A 1 -15.89 -72.70 -7.24
C MET A 1 -15.03 -71.96 -8.25
N SER A 2 -15.45 -70.77 -8.69
CA SER A 2 -14.67 -69.97 -9.65
C SER A 2 -13.33 -69.55 -9.02
N LYS A 3 -12.22 -69.79 -9.73
CA LYS A 3 -10.86 -69.43 -9.32
C LYS A 3 -10.53 -67.94 -9.49
N TYR A 4 -11.46 -67.14 -10.04
CA TYR A 4 -11.22 -65.75 -10.37
C TYR A 4 -11.98 -64.81 -9.44
N VAL A 5 -11.32 -63.70 -9.08
CA VAL A 5 -11.93 -62.59 -8.33
C VAL A 5 -13.05 -61.97 -9.18
N ASP A 6 -14.22 -61.75 -8.59
CA ASP A 6 -15.33 -61.08 -9.24
C ASP A 6 -14.90 -59.69 -9.73
N ARG A 7 -14.96 -59.48 -11.06
CA ARG A 7 -14.54 -58.26 -11.73
C ARG A 7 -15.22 -57.01 -11.16
N ARG A 8 -16.52 -57.10 -10.83
CA ARG A 8 -17.28 -55.97 -10.26
C ARG A 8 -16.82 -55.63 -8.84
N ALA A 9 -16.43 -56.63 -8.06
CA ALA A 9 -15.84 -56.42 -6.74
C ALA A 9 -14.45 -55.78 -6.84
N ALA A 10 -13.63 -56.21 -7.81
CA ALA A 10 -12.31 -55.63 -8.07
C ALA A 10 -12.39 -54.17 -8.54
N GLU A 11 -13.32 -53.85 -9.44
CA GLU A 11 -13.54 -52.47 -9.93
C GLU A 11 -13.97 -51.52 -8.79
N ARG A 12 -14.87 -51.98 -7.90
CA ARG A 12 -15.31 -51.22 -6.70
C ARG A 12 -14.19 -50.95 -5.70
N SER A 13 -13.24 -51.88 -5.56
CA SER A 13 -12.07 -51.71 -4.68
C SER A 13 -11.11 -50.63 -5.21
N TYR A 14 -10.92 -50.57 -6.54
CA TYR A 14 -10.02 -49.61 -7.17
C TYR A 14 -10.61 -48.19 -7.28
N ARG A 15 -11.92 -48.06 -7.58
CA ARG A 15 -12.64 -46.78 -7.67
C ARG A 15 -14.00 -46.85 -6.96
N PRO A 16 -14.03 -46.70 -5.63
CA PRO A 16 -15.26 -46.85 -4.86
C PRO A 16 -16.28 -45.73 -5.14
N LYS A 17 -15.82 -44.51 -5.48
CA LYS A 17 -16.67 -43.38 -5.88
C LYS A 17 -16.03 -42.55 -7.00
N ALA A 18 -16.84 -42.09 -7.95
CA ALA A 18 -16.40 -41.12 -8.95
C ALA A 18 -15.86 -39.86 -8.25
N GLY A 19 -14.70 -39.37 -8.71
CA GLY A 19 -14.01 -38.21 -8.12
C GLY A 19 -13.13 -38.50 -6.91
N THR A 20 -13.16 -39.73 -6.35
CA THR A 20 -12.27 -40.09 -5.23
C THR A 20 -10.96 -40.73 -5.69
N MET A 21 -9.86 -40.43 -5.00
CA MET A 21 -8.58 -41.09 -5.25
C MET A 21 -8.61 -42.54 -4.78
N SER A 22 -8.09 -43.44 -5.61
CA SER A 22 -7.90 -44.85 -5.27
C SER A 22 -6.89 -45.02 -4.12
N ALA A 23 -6.98 -46.14 -3.39
CA ALA A 23 -6.07 -46.43 -2.29
C ALA A 23 -4.59 -46.50 -2.74
N SER A 24 -4.34 -47.04 -3.93
CA SER A 24 -3.00 -47.09 -4.54
C SER A 24 -2.41 -45.70 -4.77
N LEU A 25 -3.22 -44.77 -5.28
CA LEU A 25 -2.80 -43.42 -5.59
C LEU A 25 -2.60 -42.57 -4.33
N LYS A 26 -3.41 -42.77 -3.29
CA LYS A 26 -3.21 -42.12 -1.98
C LYS A 26 -1.86 -42.52 -1.37
N ARG A 27 -1.54 -43.82 -1.34
CA ARG A 27 -0.25 -44.32 -0.81
C ARG A 27 0.95 -43.75 -1.56
N ALA A 28 0.86 -43.63 -2.89
CA ALA A 28 1.92 -43.04 -3.69
C ALA A 28 2.19 -41.55 -3.35
N ARG A 29 1.19 -40.82 -2.84
CA ARG A 29 1.32 -39.41 -2.46
C ARG A 29 1.68 -39.16 -1.00
N GLN A 30 1.46 -40.14 -0.11
CA GLN A 30 1.82 -40.08 1.31
C GLN A 30 3.23 -39.52 1.56
N PRO A 31 4.31 -39.98 0.88
CA PRO A 31 5.66 -39.52 1.20
C PRO A 31 5.91 -38.05 0.83
N PHE A 32 5.10 -37.46 -0.06
CA PHE A 32 5.30 -36.09 -0.54
C PHE A 32 4.48 -35.05 0.22
N LEU A 33 3.54 -35.47 1.07
CA LEU A 33 2.66 -34.54 1.79
C LEU A 33 3.46 -33.65 2.75
N ILE A 34 4.27 -34.26 3.60
CA ILE A 34 5.08 -33.56 4.60
C ILE A 34 6.16 -32.67 3.95
N PRO A 35 7.04 -33.18 3.06
CA PRO A 35 8.09 -32.33 2.49
C PRO A 35 7.53 -31.19 1.62
N ASN A 36 6.43 -31.40 0.90
CA ASN A 36 5.80 -30.32 0.13
C ASN A 36 5.14 -29.28 1.05
N ALA A 37 4.51 -29.70 2.14
CA ALA A 37 3.94 -28.78 3.13
C ALA A 37 5.04 -27.94 3.81
N VAL A 38 6.17 -28.56 4.17
CA VAL A 38 7.32 -27.86 4.75
C VAL A 38 7.86 -26.84 3.76
N THR A 39 8.11 -27.24 2.51
CA THR A 39 8.63 -26.35 1.47
C THR A 39 7.68 -25.19 1.20
N GLY A 40 6.37 -25.46 1.11
CA GLY A 40 5.35 -24.43 0.95
C GLY A 40 5.30 -23.45 2.13
N THR A 41 5.44 -23.97 3.36
CA THR A 41 5.46 -23.14 4.58
C THR A 41 6.69 -22.25 4.63
N VAL A 42 7.86 -22.76 4.26
CA VAL A 42 9.11 -21.98 4.19
C VAL A 42 9.00 -20.86 3.17
N LEU A 43 8.52 -21.17 1.96
CA LEU A 43 8.32 -20.16 0.91
C LEU A 43 7.30 -19.10 1.32
N MET A 44 6.18 -19.51 1.93
CA MET A 44 5.17 -18.59 2.42
C MET A 44 5.70 -17.70 3.55
N GLY A 45 6.42 -18.27 4.51
CA GLY A 45 7.05 -17.52 5.60
C GLY A 45 8.08 -16.51 5.08
N PHE A 46 8.88 -16.89 4.09
CA PHE A 46 9.82 -15.98 3.43
C PHE A 46 9.10 -14.82 2.74
N ALA A 47 8.08 -15.10 1.93
CA ALA A 47 7.34 -14.07 1.21
C ALA A 47 6.62 -13.10 2.16
N VAL A 48 5.95 -13.62 3.20
CA VAL A 48 5.30 -12.80 4.23
C VAL A 48 6.35 -11.99 5.00
N GLY A 49 7.51 -12.58 5.30
CA GLY A 49 8.62 -11.89 5.95
C GLY A 49 9.10 -10.68 5.15
N VAL A 50 9.33 -10.86 3.84
CA VAL A 50 9.71 -9.77 2.93
C VAL A 50 8.61 -8.70 2.85
N TYR A 51 7.34 -9.09 2.79
CA TYR A 51 6.21 -8.16 2.75
C TYR A 51 6.07 -7.34 4.05
N VAL A 52 6.16 -7.99 5.21
CA VAL A 52 6.09 -7.28 6.50
C VAL A 52 7.33 -6.40 6.68
N TYR A 53 8.50 -6.89 6.27
CA TYR A 53 9.73 -6.10 6.30
C TYR A 53 9.62 -4.88 5.41
N SER A 54 9.10 -5.00 4.19
CA SER A 54 8.99 -3.85 3.27
C SER A 54 8.10 -2.75 3.84
N ILE A 55 6.98 -3.09 4.48
CA ILE A 55 6.13 -2.09 5.17
C ILE A 55 6.88 -1.43 6.33
N ARG A 56 7.66 -2.20 7.12
CA ARG A 56 8.40 -1.67 8.28
C ARG A 56 9.65 -0.88 7.88
N ALA A 57 10.29 -1.25 6.78
CA ALA A 57 11.49 -0.60 6.25
C ALA A 57 11.13 0.71 5.56
N VAL A 58 9.95 0.78 4.94
CA VAL A 58 9.33 2.04 4.49
C VAL A 58 8.63 2.70 5.68
N LYS A 59 9.35 2.85 6.80
CA LYS A 59 8.99 3.90 7.75
C LYS A 59 9.27 5.22 7.05
N GLN A 60 8.19 5.94 6.81
CA GLN A 60 8.21 7.31 6.29
C GLN A 60 9.18 8.10 7.18
N ASP A 61 10.15 8.77 6.56
CA ASP A 61 11.19 9.56 7.23
C ASP A 61 10.60 10.40 8.38
N GLU A 62 11.36 10.57 9.46
CA GLU A 62 10.97 11.47 10.56
C GLU A 62 11.04 12.92 10.05
N PHE A 63 9.88 13.44 9.61
CA PHE A 63 9.70 14.81 9.14
C PHE A 63 9.72 15.85 10.27
N GLU A 64 10.56 15.66 11.29
CA GLU A 64 10.66 16.62 12.41
C GLU A 64 11.15 18.01 11.92
N ASP A 65 11.91 18.05 10.83
CA ASP A 65 12.44 19.26 10.22
C ASP A 65 11.43 20.01 9.31
N VAL A 66 10.42 19.31 8.80
CA VAL A 66 9.39 19.91 7.92
C VAL A 66 8.57 20.96 8.66
N ASP A 67 8.33 20.78 9.95
CA ASP A 67 7.56 21.72 10.77
C ASP A 67 8.27 23.06 10.95
N GLU A 68 9.60 23.05 11.09
CA GLU A 68 10.38 24.28 11.21
C GLU A 68 10.40 25.05 9.89
N VAL A 69 10.58 24.35 8.77
CA VAL A 69 10.52 24.95 7.43
C VAL A 69 9.12 25.48 7.13
N ALA A 70 8.07 24.77 7.53
CA ALA A 70 6.69 25.19 7.36
C ALA A 70 6.37 26.46 8.18
N LYS A 71 6.80 26.52 9.44
CA LYS A 71 6.65 27.70 10.30
C LYS A 71 7.43 28.90 9.75
N ALA A 72 8.65 28.69 9.28
CA ALA A 72 9.46 29.74 8.67
C ALA A 72 8.80 30.33 7.42
N ARG A 73 8.28 29.47 6.53
CA ARG A 73 7.54 29.91 5.34
C ARG A 73 6.23 30.61 5.68
N ALA A 74 5.47 30.11 6.66
CA ALA A 74 4.23 30.78 7.10
C ALA A 74 4.51 32.21 7.60
N LYS A 75 5.61 32.40 8.34
CA LYS A 75 6.05 33.73 8.82
C LYS A 75 6.52 34.64 7.68
N GLU A 76 7.15 34.08 6.65
CA GLU A 76 7.55 34.82 5.46
C GLU A 76 6.35 35.27 4.64
N ILE A 77 5.39 34.37 4.39
CA ILE A 77 4.13 34.65 3.69
C ILE A 77 3.33 35.72 4.43
N ALA A 78 3.20 35.62 5.76
CA ALA A 78 2.53 36.62 6.57
C ALA A 78 3.21 38.00 6.47
N ARG A 79 4.56 38.05 6.45
CA ARG A 79 5.32 39.29 6.26
C ARG A 79 5.13 39.87 4.86
N SER A 80 5.20 39.05 3.80
CA SER A 80 4.98 39.52 2.44
C SER A 80 3.56 40.03 2.23
N HIS A 81 2.58 39.38 2.87
CA HIS A 81 1.19 39.81 2.81
C HIS A 81 0.99 41.14 3.53
N ALA A 82 1.52 41.29 4.74
CA ALA A 82 1.48 42.57 5.47
C ALA A 82 2.18 43.70 4.70
N ALA A 83 3.35 43.44 4.11
CA ALA A 83 4.06 44.41 3.28
C ALA A 83 3.31 44.77 1.99
N SER A 84 2.56 43.82 1.41
CA SER A 84 1.73 44.09 0.23
C SER A 84 0.52 44.97 0.55
N LEU A 85 -0.08 44.81 1.74
CA LEU A 85 -1.18 45.64 2.21
C LEU A 85 -0.73 47.07 2.48
N SER A 86 0.40 47.27 3.17
CA SER A 86 0.93 48.62 3.41
C SER A 86 1.30 49.33 2.11
N LYS A 87 1.89 48.60 1.15
CA LYS A 87 2.22 49.15 -0.16
C LYS A 87 0.96 49.50 -0.97
N ALA A 88 -0.12 48.72 -0.84
CA ALA A 88 -1.40 49.02 -1.45
C ALA A 88 -2.06 50.26 -0.83
N GLU A 89 -2.03 50.39 0.51
CA GLU A 89 -2.52 51.57 1.24
C GLU A 89 -1.74 52.84 0.84
N GLU A 90 -0.40 52.77 0.81
CA GLU A 90 0.45 53.88 0.37
C GLU A 90 0.15 54.29 -1.08
N SER A 91 -0.05 53.32 -1.98
CA SER A 91 -0.40 53.62 -3.37
C SER A 91 -1.77 54.28 -3.51
N GLY A 92 -2.77 53.86 -2.72
CA GLY A 92 -4.11 54.45 -2.73
C GLY A 92 -4.15 55.86 -2.14
N ILE A 93 -3.37 56.12 -1.08
CA ILE A 93 -3.21 57.48 -0.52
C ILE A 93 -2.54 58.40 -1.53
N MET A 94 -1.53 57.89 -2.25
CA MET A 94 -0.81 58.65 -3.27
C MET A 94 -1.71 58.94 -4.48
N GLU A 95 -2.53 57.99 -4.90
CA GLU A 95 -3.53 58.16 -5.95
C GLU A 95 -4.61 59.19 -5.56
N ALA A 96 -5.12 59.12 -4.32
CA ALA A 96 -6.08 60.10 -3.79
C ALA A 96 -5.47 61.51 -3.65
N ALA A 97 -4.20 61.61 -3.28
CA ALA A 97 -3.48 62.88 -3.21
C ALA A 97 -3.26 63.49 -4.61
N ILE A 98 -2.92 62.67 -5.61
CA ILE A 98 -2.81 63.09 -7.01
C ILE A 98 -4.16 63.57 -7.54
N ALA A 99 -5.25 62.84 -7.26
CA ALA A 99 -6.59 63.23 -7.67
C ALA A 99 -7.02 64.58 -7.07
N ASN A 100 -6.74 64.81 -5.78
CA ASN A 100 -7.01 66.10 -5.12
C ASN A 100 -6.13 67.24 -5.63
N MET A 101 -4.87 66.97 -5.99
CA MET A 101 -4.02 67.96 -6.67
C MET A 101 -4.53 68.32 -8.06
N GLN A 102 -5.07 67.37 -8.81
CA GLN A 102 -5.64 67.63 -10.14
C GLN A 102 -6.98 68.39 -10.06
N ALA A 103 -7.82 68.11 -9.05
CA ALA A 103 -9.06 68.84 -8.80
C ALA A 103 -8.84 70.30 -8.34
N LYS A 104 -7.63 70.63 -7.87
CA LYS A 104 -7.22 71.97 -7.41
C LYS A 104 -6.30 72.67 -8.41
N LYS A 105 -6.40 72.35 -9.71
CA LYS A 105 -5.88 73.21 -10.79
C LYS A 105 -6.95 74.26 -11.14
N PRO A 106 -6.59 75.54 -11.29
CA PRO A 106 -7.53 76.62 -11.58
C PRO A 106 -8.21 76.47 -12.95
#